data_AF-X1KA91-F1
#
_entry.id   AF-X1KA91-F1
#
_cell.length_a   1.000
_cell.length_b   1.000
_cell.length_c   1.000
_cell.angle_alpha   90.00
_cell.angle_beta   90.00
_cell.angle_gamma   90.00
#
_symmetry.space_group_name_H-M   'P 1'
#
loop_
_entity.id
_entity.type
_entity.pdbx_description
1 polymer ?
#
loop_
_entity_poly.entity_id
_entity_poly.type
_entity_poly.pdbx_seq_one_letter_code
_entity_poly.pdbx_strand_id
1 'polypeptide(L)'
;LTDYMILSEDGKIIKPRKDDHGVDFYCTTSSAGGGLQMMVAGVIKTMTTESANRAALGAGAIVMDAIAVDDERPYYVKIERIRNLRPDMILLAGGTDGGTTKLVMEIAEIIAASDPKARLGVDYMLPLVFAGNITVRPEIKKLMGDKFALSIVDNIRPVLEEEHTEPARMAVHELFMEHVMSHAPGYPELMEWADLDILPTPAGEGMAIQLIAKIEGKNVLGVGLGGATTN
;
A
#
# COMPACT_ATOMS: atom_id res chain seq x y z
N LEU A 1 -3.15 33.21 13.31
CA LEU A 1 -3.03 33.18 11.85
C LEU A 1 -1.89 34.11 11.49
N THR A 2 -1.01 33.67 10.61
CA THR A 2 0.34 34.22 10.39
C THR A 2 0.37 35.49 9.51
N ASP A 3 -0.78 36.14 9.28
CA ASP A 3 -1.01 37.24 8.33
C ASP A 3 -0.61 36.99 6.87
N TYR A 4 -0.06 35.81 6.54
CA TYR A 4 0.20 35.38 5.16
C TYR A 4 -1.11 35.03 4.46
N MET A 5 -1.36 35.70 3.33
CA MET A 5 -2.52 35.45 2.48
C MET A 5 -2.16 34.40 1.43
N ILE A 6 -2.60 33.17 1.64
CA ILE A 6 -2.33 32.03 0.75
C ILE A 6 -3.44 31.84 -0.29
N LEU A 7 -4.68 32.18 0.09
CA LEU A 7 -5.87 31.99 -0.74
C LEU A 7 -6.32 33.32 -1.35
N SER A 8 -6.82 33.26 -2.57
CA SER A 8 -7.56 34.36 -3.23
C SER A 8 -8.98 34.48 -2.66
N GLU A 9 -9.69 35.56 -3.02
CA GLU A 9 -11.08 35.78 -2.61
C GLU A 9 -12.04 34.66 -3.09
N ASP A 10 -11.72 33.99 -4.19
CA ASP A 10 -12.45 32.82 -4.71
C ASP A 10 -11.98 31.49 -4.10
N GLY A 11 -11.13 31.52 -3.08
CA GLY A 11 -10.71 30.34 -2.31
C GLY A 11 -9.65 29.47 -2.96
N LYS A 12 -8.98 29.95 -4.02
CA LYS A 12 -7.91 29.22 -4.71
C LYS A 12 -6.55 29.56 -4.15
N ILE A 13 -5.60 28.64 -4.27
CA ILE A 13 -4.22 28.90 -3.87
C ILE A 13 -3.59 29.91 -4.85
N ILE A 14 -3.08 31.02 -4.32
CA ILE A 14 -2.37 32.02 -5.11
C ILE A 14 -1.00 31.47 -5.49
N LYS A 15 -0.75 31.28 -6.79
CA LYS A 15 0.52 30.79 -7.36
C LYS A 15 0.86 31.51 -8.68
N PRO A 16 2.13 31.81 -8.97
CA PRO A 16 3.28 31.73 -8.06
C PRO A 16 3.19 32.80 -6.96
N ARG A 17 4.04 32.70 -5.93
CA ARG A 17 4.09 33.69 -4.84
C ARG A 17 4.44 35.07 -5.41
N LYS A 18 3.75 36.11 -4.95
CA LYS A 18 4.07 37.52 -5.23
C LYS A 18 4.16 38.28 -3.92
N ASP A 19 5.31 38.92 -3.70
CA ASP A 19 5.64 39.57 -2.43
C ASP A 19 5.42 38.60 -1.25
N ASP A 20 4.54 38.94 -0.30
CA ASP A 20 4.17 38.09 0.85
C ASP A 20 2.83 37.34 0.67
N HIS A 21 2.34 37.24 -0.57
CA HIS A 21 1.07 36.59 -0.90
C HIS A 21 1.29 35.34 -1.77
N GLY A 22 0.57 34.27 -1.42
CA GLY A 22 0.60 33.00 -2.12
C GLY A 22 1.78 32.11 -1.77
N VAL A 23 1.96 31.07 -2.57
CA VAL A 23 3.04 30.08 -2.44
C VAL A 23 3.63 29.77 -3.80
N ASP A 24 4.89 29.35 -3.82
CA ASP A 24 5.52 28.83 -5.04
C ASP A 24 5.19 27.36 -5.28
N PHE A 25 4.78 26.67 -4.22
CA PHE A 25 4.53 25.24 -4.22
C PHE A 25 3.49 24.86 -3.17
N TYR A 26 2.56 23.99 -3.53
CA TYR A 26 1.61 23.34 -2.64
C TYR A 26 1.70 21.83 -2.87
N CYS A 27 2.19 21.14 -1.86
CA CYS A 27 2.11 19.71 -1.73
C CYS A 27 1.24 19.38 -0.52
N THR A 28 0.58 18.23 -0.55
CA THR A 28 -0.31 17.80 0.51
C THR A 28 -0.25 16.30 0.68
N THR A 29 -0.54 15.85 1.89
CA THR A 29 -0.74 14.43 2.19
C THR A 29 -2.16 14.21 2.70
N SER A 30 -2.69 13.02 2.46
CA SER A 30 -4.04 12.66 2.87
C SER A 30 -4.06 11.43 3.76
N SER A 31 -4.86 11.52 4.82
CA SER A 31 -5.31 10.40 5.66
C SER A 31 -6.83 10.20 5.59
N ALA A 32 -7.51 10.90 4.67
CA ALA A 32 -8.93 10.74 4.41
C ALA A 32 -9.21 9.36 3.75
N GLY A 33 -10.49 8.98 3.61
CA GLY A 33 -10.91 7.74 2.93
C GLY A 33 -11.09 6.51 3.84
N GLY A 34 -10.66 6.59 5.11
CA GLY A 34 -10.66 5.44 6.00
C GLY A 34 -9.54 4.46 5.67
N GLY A 35 -8.95 3.82 6.68
CA GLY A 35 -7.78 2.96 6.45
C GLY A 35 -8.09 1.81 5.50
N LEU A 36 -7.29 1.70 4.44
CA LEU A 36 -7.34 0.62 3.46
C LEU A 36 -7.21 -0.72 4.17
N GLN A 37 -8.25 -1.55 4.16
CA GLN A 37 -8.23 -2.85 4.80
C GLN A 37 -7.61 -3.89 3.88
N MET A 38 -6.48 -4.46 4.29
CA MET A 38 -5.68 -5.34 3.45
C MET A 38 -5.45 -6.70 4.12
N MET A 39 -5.41 -7.75 3.30
CA MET A 39 -4.77 -9.02 3.66
C MET A 39 -3.36 -9.06 3.12
N VAL A 40 -2.42 -9.57 3.92
CA VAL A 40 -1.08 -9.91 3.45
C VAL A 40 -0.92 -11.42 3.37
N ALA A 41 -0.25 -11.91 2.32
CA ALA A 41 0.10 -13.31 2.16
C ALA A 41 1.58 -13.46 1.78
N GLY A 42 2.22 -14.52 2.27
CA GLY A 42 3.62 -14.81 1.96
C GLY A 42 3.99 -16.29 2.09
N VAL A 43 5.26 -16.62 1.84
CA VAL A 43 5.72 -18.01 1.93
C VAL A 43 6.07 -18.38 3.37
N ILE A 44 6.94 -17.58 3.99
CA ILE A 44 7.43 -17.79 5.36
C ILE A 44 6.95 -16.62 6.22
N LYS A 45 6.25 -16.93 7.31
CA LYS A 45 5.62 -15.96 8.21
C LYS A 45 6.62 -14.93 8.73
N THR A 46 7.78 -15.38 9.17
CA THR A 46 8.86 -14.57 9.77
C THR A 46 9.82 -13.96 8.75
N MET A 47 9.50 -14.02 7.45
CA MET A 47 10.36 -13.44 6.41
C MET A 47 9.54 -12.65 5.39
N THR A 48 9.07 -13.31 4.33
CA THR A 48 8.42 -12.63 3.20
C THR A 48 7.05 -12.09 3.59
N THR A 49 6.30 -12.81 4.43
CA THR A 49 5.03 -12.31 4.96
C THR A 49 5.24 -11.10 5.88
N GLU A 50 6.27 -11.11 6.73
CA GLU A 50 6.60 -9.98 7.61
C GLU A 50 7.10 -8.76 6.82
N SER A 51 7.87 -8.97 5.76
CA SER A 51 8.32 -7.90 4.85
C SER A 51 7.13 -7.25 4.15
N ALA A 52 6.18 -8.06 3.67
CA ALA A 52 4.94 -7.58 3.07
C ALA A 52 4.03 -6.88 4.09
N ASN A 53 3.96 -7.36 5.33
CA ASN A 53 3.22 -6.71 6.41
C ASN A 53 3.77 -5.31 6.70
N ARG A 54 5.10 -5.16 6.77
CA ARG A 54 5.75 -3.84 6.93
C ARG A 54 5.52 -2.93 5.72
N ALA A 55 5.56 -3.47 4.50
CA ALA A 55 5.25 -2.70 3.30
C ALA A 55 3.81 -2.16 3.32
N ALA A 56 2.84 -3.00 3.68
CA ALA A 56 1.42 -2.63 3.79
C ALA A 56 1.20 -1.57 4.88
N LEU A 57 1.75 -1.76 6.07
CA LEU A 57 1.65 -0.78 7.16
C LEU A 57 2.31 0.56 6.78
N GLY A 58 3.47 0.52 6.12
CA GLY A 58 4.16 1.71 5.60
C GLY A 58 3.39 2.44 4.50
N ALA A 59 2.51 1.75 3.78
CA ALA A 59 1.58 2.36 2.83
C ALA A 59 0.34 2.99 3.50
N GLY A 60 0.22 2.88 4.82
CA GLY A 60 -0.95 3.34 5.58
C GLY A 60 -2.14 2.37 5.59
N ALA A 61 -1.92 1.11 5.20
CA ALA A 61 -2.98 0.10 5.22
C ALA A 61 -3.23 -0.45 6.63
N ILE A 62 -4.48 -0.84 6.90
CA ILE A 62 -4.88 -1.65 8.05
C ILE A 62 -4.76 -3.12 7.64
N VAL A 63 -3.73 -3.80 8.13
CA VAL A 63 -3.56 -5.24 7.87
C VAL A 63 -4.53 -6.05 8.74
N MET A 64 -5.51 -6.69 8.11
CA MET A 64 -6.54 -7.48 8.78
C MET A 64 -6.05 -8.86 9.22
N ASP A 65 -5.18 -9.47 8.41
CA ASP A 65 -4.57 -10.77 8.65
C ASP A 65 -3.32 -10.92 7.78
N ALA A 66 -2.38 -11.74 8.26
CA ALA A 66 -1.15 -12.10 7.57
C ALA A 66 -1.09 -13.63 7.47
N ILE A 67 -1.20 -14.16 6.26
CA ILE A 67 -1.23 -15.60 5.98
C ILE A 67 0.10 -16.04 5.40
N ALA A 68 0.62 -17.18 5.87
CA ALA A 68 1.83 -17.77 5.31
C ALA A 68 1.60 -19.25 5.02
N VAL A 69 2.48 -19.88 4.24
CA VAL A 69 2.44 -21.34 4.06
C VAL A 69 2.68 -22.04 5.40
N ASP A 70 3.60 -21.52 6.22
CA ASP A 70 4.05 -22.08 7.49
C ASP A 70 3.36 -21.50 8.74
N ASP A 71 2.21 -20.82 8.62
CA ASP A 71 1.55 -20.14 9.75
C ASP A 71 0.71 -21.05 10.69
N GLU A 72 0.97 -22.35 10.68
CA GLU A 72 0.31 -23.42 11.48
C GLU A 72 -1.17 -23.67 11.16
N ARG A 73 -1.86 -22.79 10.43
CA ARG A 73 -3.28 -22.99 10.10
C ARG A 73 -3.41 -24.11 9.05
N PRO A 74 -4.35 -25.06 9.24
CA PRO A 74 -4.71 -26.00 8.19
C PRO A 74 -5.25 -25.28 6.94
N TYR A 75 -5.08 -25.88 5.76
CA TYR A 75 -5.51 -25.27 4.49
C TYR A 75 -6.98 -24.85 4.48
N TYR A 76 -7.89 -25.68 4.99
CA TYR A 76 -9.32 -25.34 5.01
C TYR A 76 -9.61 -24.11 5.87
N VAL A 77 -8.87 -23.92 6.97
CA VAL A 77 -8.99 -22.75 7.85
C VAL A 77 -8.47 -21.50 7.14
N LYS A 78 -7.35 -21.59 6.43
CA LYS A 78 -6.84 -20.48 5.60
C LYS A 78 -7.87 -20.05 4.57
N ILE A 79 -8.44 -21.01 3.85
CA ILE A 79 -9.44 -20.76 2.80
C ILE A 79 -10.69 -20.08 3.38
N GLU A 80 -11.23 -20.60 4.48
CA GLU A 80 -12.38 -20.02 5.15
C GLU A 80 -12.09 -18.60 5.67
N ARG A 81 -10.91 -18.40 6.24
CA ARG A 81 -10.47 -17.09 6.74
C ARG A 81 -10.37 -16.06 5.62
N ILE A 82 -9.71 -16.39 4.51
CA ILE A 82 -9.57 -15.50 3.33
C ILE A 82 -10.95 -15.14 2.78
N ARG A 83 -11.83 -16.12 2.63
CA ARG A 83 -13.19 -15.93 2.12
C ARG A 83 -14.01 -14.96 2.96
N ASN A 84 -13.92 -15.07 4.29
CA ASN A 84 -14.72 -14.29 5.22
C ASN A 84 -14.16 -12.90 5.53
N LEU A 85 -12.86 -12.66 5.30
CA LEU A 85 -12.20 -11.39 5.65
C LEU A 85 -12.71 -10.19 4.84
N ARG A 86 -13.08 -10.41 3.57
CA ARG A 86 -13.51 -9.36 2.63
C ARG A 86 -12.59 -8.13 2.65
N PRO A 87 -11.30 -8.26 2.29
CA PRO A 87 -10.39 -7.12 2.24
C PRO A 87 -10.74 -6.17 1.08
N ASP A 88 -10.21 -4.96 1.14
CA ASP A 88 -10.17 -4.04 0.00
C ASP A 88 -9.10 -4.47 -1.02
N MET A 89 -8.04 -5.15 -0.57
CA MET A 89 -6.91 -5.57 -1.41
C MET A 89 -6.11 -6.73 -0.77
N ILE A 90 -5.39 -7.48 -1.59
CA ILE A 90 -4.43 -8.50 -1.16
C ILE A 90 -3.02 -8.12 -1.62
N LEU A 91 -2.04 -8.17 -0.71
CA LEU A 91 -0.61 -8.15 -1.05
C LEU A 91 -0.05 -9.56 -0.90
N LEU A 92 0.30 -10.18 -2.03
CA LEU A 92 0.97 -11.48 -2.08
C LEU A 92 2.46 -11.28 -2.35
N ALA A 93 3.30 -11.61 -1.38
CA ALA A 93 4.74 -11.69 -1.53
C ALA A 93 5.23 -13.13 -1.44
N GLY A 94 6.52 -13.36 -1.65
CA GLY A 94 7.09 -14.68 -1.38
C GLY A 94 8.11 -15.16 -2.39
N GLY A 95 9.05 -15.95 -1.87
CA GLY A 95 10.19 -16.47 -2.63
C GLY A 95 11.21 -15.38 -2.96
N THR A 96 12.48 -15.72 -2.88
CA THR A 96 13.55 -14.95 -3.50
C THR A 96 13.51 -15.13 -5.02
N ASP A 97 14.15 -14.25 -5.76
CA ASP A 97 14.26 -14.37 -7.21
C ASP A 97 15.12 -15.58 -7.58
N GLY A 98 14.56 -16.46 -8.43
CA GLY A 98 15.16 -17.76 -8.72
C GLY A 98 15.05 -18.78 -7.58
N GLY A 99 14.40 -18.42 -6.47
CA GLY A 99 14.15 -19.29 -5.33
C GLY A 99 12.94 -20.20 -5.50
N THR A 100 12.25 -20.47 -4.38
CA THR A 100 11.09 -21.36 -4.37
C THR A 100 9.97 -20.87 -5.29
N THR A 101 9.52 -21.74 -6.18
CA THR A 101 8.36 -21.50 -7.05
C THR A 101 7.12 -22.21 -6.50
N LYS A 102 7.30 -23.45 -6.04
CA LYS A 102 6.22 -24.31 -5.50
C LYS A 102 5.49 -23.65 -4.33
N LEU A 103 6.21 -23.13 -3.33
CA LEU A 103 5.58 -22.55 -2.16
C LEU A 103 4.86 -21.22 -2.47
N VAL A 104 5.36 -20.46 -3.45
CA VAL A 104 4.70 -19.23 -3.91
C VAL A 104 3.39 -19.57 -4.61
N MET A 105 3.41 -20.58 -5.49
CA MET A 105 2.20 -21.05 -6.16
C MET A 105 1.20 -21.66 -5.19
N GLU A 106 1.66 -22.37 -4.16
CA GLU A 106 0.79 -22.95 -3.13
C GLU A 106 -0.06 -21.89 -2.42
N ILE A 107 0.56 -20.81 -1.93
CA ILE A 107 -0.20 -19.74 -1.27
C ILE A 107 -1.10 -18.99 -2.26
N ALA A 108 -0.66 -18.83 -3.51
CA ALA A 108 -1.47 -18.24 -4.57
C ALA A 108 -2.72 -19.09 -4.86
N GLU A 109 -2.58 -20.41 -4.95
CA GLU A 109 -3.71 -21.33 -5.15
C GLU A 109 -4.70 -21.29 -3.99
N ILE A 110 -4.22 -21.20 -2.74
CA ILE A 110 -5.08 -21.02 -1.56
C ILE A 110 -5.93 -19.74 -1.70
N ILE A 111 -5.32 -18.62 -2.06
CA ILE A 111 -6.03 -17.35 -2.28
C ILE A 111 -7.06 -17.50 -3.40
N ALA A 112 -6.67 -18.06 -4.54
CA ALA A 112 -7.54 -18.24 -5.71
C ALA A 112 -8.72 -19.21 -5.45
N ALA A 113 -8.52 -20.22 -4.60
CA ALA A 113 -9.56 -21.18 -4.19
C ALA A 113 -10.51 -20.62 -3.12
N SER A 114 -10.08 -19.57 -2.42
CA SER A 114 -10.90 -18.93 -1.39
C SER A 114 -12.04 -18.11 -1.97
N ASP A 115 -11.89 -17.64 -3.22
CA ASP A 115 -12.82 -16.71 -3.91
C ASP A 115 -13.22 -15.52 -3.01
N PRO A 116 -12.22 -14.77 -2.48
CA PRO A 116 -12.50 -13.64 -1.61
C PRO A 116 -13.27 -12.55 -2.37
N LYS A 117 -14.21 -11.89 -1.66
CA LYS A 117 -14.99 -10.80 -2.22
C LYS A 117 -14.50 -9.47 -1.69
N ALA A 118 -14.37 -8.48 -2.58
CA ALA A 118 -14.02 -7.13 -2.19
C ALA A 118 -15.05 -6.54 -1.23
N ARG A 119 -14.58 -5.65 -0.36
CA ARG A 119 -15.45 -4.80 0.46
C ARG A 119 -16.06 -3.66 -0.35
N LEU A 120 -15.30 -3.12 -1.32
CA LEU A 120 -15.61 -1.92 -2.12
C LEU A 120 -16.73 -2.07 -3.19
N GLY A 121 -17.68 -3.00 -3.00
CA GLY A 121 -18.80 -3.21 -3.92
C GLY A 121 -18.68 -4.50 -4.74
N VAL A 122 -19.80 -4.92 -5.34
CA VAL A 122 -19.96 -6.28 -5.92
C VAL A 122 -19.39 -6.39 -7.34
N ASP A 123 -19.28 -5.27 -8.06
CA ASP A 123 -18.85 -5.24 -9.46
C ASP A 123 -17.34 -5.06 -9.64
N TYR A 124 -16.58 -4.97 -8.54
CA TYR A 124 -15.15 -4.71 -8.58
C TYR A 124 -14.33 -5.99 -8.42
N MET A 125 -13.40 -6.23 -9.35
CA MET A 125 -12.39 -7.28 -9.17
C MET A 125 -11.49 -6.89 -7.99
N LEU A 126 -11.32 -7.79 -7.03
CA LEU A 126 -10.48 -7.53 -5.87
C LEU A 126 -9.03 -7.23 -6.33
N PRO A 127 -8.46 -6.07 -5.98
CA PRO A 127 -7.07 -5.77 -6.29
C PRO A 127 -6.12 -6.75 -5.61
N LEU A 128 -5.14 -7.24 -6.36
CA LEU A 128 -4.08 -8.11 -5.87
C LEU A 128 -2.72 -7.60 -6.36
N VAL A 129 -1.86 -7.21 -5.42
CA VAL A 129 -0.47 -6.87 -5.71
C VAL A 129 0.40 -8.11 -5.50
N PHE A 130 1.10 -8.53 -6.53
CA PHE A 130 2.12 -9.58 -6.45
C PHE A 130 3.52 -8.96 -6.44
N ALA A 131 4.26 -9.19 -5.35
CA ALA A 131 5.59 -8.67 -5.12
C ALA A 131 6.55 -9.79 -4.64
N GLY A 132 6.56 -10.90 -5.38
CA GLY A 132 7.35 -12.10 -5.09
C GLY A 132 8.23 -12.53 -6.27
N ASN A 133 8.78 -13.75 -6.16
CA ASN A 133 9.74 -14.35 -7.09
C ASN A 133 9.40 -14.08 -8.57
N ILE A 134 10.31 -13.40 -9.27
CA ILE A 134 10.12 -13.01 -10.69
C ILE A 134 9.85 -14.21 -11.61
N THR A 135 10.39 -15.38 -11.27
CA THR A 135 10.29 -16.59 -12.09
C THR A 135 8.86 -17.12 -12.20
N VAL A 136 8.01 -16.87 -11.18
CA VAL A 136 6.61 -17.36 -11.18
C VAL A 136 5.59 -16.34 -11.70
N ARG A 137 6.04 -15.15 -12.12
CA ARG A 137 5.15 -14.11 -12.64
C ARG A 137 4.24 -14.62 -13.78
N PRO A 138 4.70 -15.43 -14.76
CA PRO A 138 3.82 -15.98 -15.80
C PRO A 138 2.67 -16.85 -15.24
N GLU A 139 2.97 -17.71 -14.28
CA GLU A 139 2.01 -18.60 -13.63
C GLU A 139 1.02 -17.83 -12.76
N ILE A 140 1.50 -16.82 -12.02
CA ILE A 140 0.65 -15.91 -11.25
C ILE A 140 -0.31 -15.15 -12.18
N LYS A 141 0.17 -14.62 -13.32
CA LYS A 141 -0.69 -13.96 -14.31
C LYS A 141 -1.80 -14.90 -14.79
N LYS A 142 -1.44 -16.15 -15.11
CA LYS A 142 -2.40 -17.16 -15.57
C LYS A 142 -3.42 -17.54 -14.50
N LEU A 143 -3.00 -17.66 -13.24
CA LEU A 143 -3.88 -18.08 -12.14
C LEU A 143 -4.82 -16.97 -11.67
N MET A 144 -4.33 -15.72 -11.64
CA MET A 144 -4.98 -14.60 -10.97
C MET A 144 -5.62 -13.58 -11.93
N GLY A 145 -5.12 -13.45 -13.16
CA GLY A 145 -5.48 -12.34 -14.06
C GLY A 145 -6.97 -12.25 -14.42
N ASP A 146 -7.69 -13.37 -14.45
CA ASP A 146 -9.12 -13.40 -14.76
C ASP A 146 -10.03 -13.19 -13.53
N LYS A 147 -9.45 -13.24 -12.31
CA LYS A 147 -10.19 -13.23 -11.04
C LYS A 147 -9.94 -11.97 -10.20
N PHE A 148 -8.78 -11.35 -10.39
CA PHE A 148 -8.30 -10.23 -9.59
C PHE A 148 -7.82 -9.10 -10.52
N ALA A 149 -7.92 -7.86 -10.05
CA ALA A 149 -7.21 -6.75 -10.66
C ALA A 149 -5.73 -6.86 -10.28
N LEU A 150 -4.99 -7.67 -11.04
CA LEU A 150 -3.62 -8.07 -10.73
C LEU A 150 -2.61 -6.98 -11.12
N SER A 151 -1.85 -6.50 -10.13
CA SER A 151 -0.66 -5.67 -10.30
C SER A 151 0.59 -6.48 -9.94
N ILE A 152 1.62 -6.45 -10.78
CA ILE A 152 2.88 -7.13 -10.51
C ILE A 152 3.98 -6.10 -10.39
N VAL A 153 4.67 -6.10 -9.26
CA VAL A 153 5.79 -5.21 -8.96
C VAL A 153 7.06 -6.00 -8.65
N ASP A 154 8.15 -5.28 -8.45
CA ASP A 154 9.43 -5.86 -8.03
C ASP A 154 9.31 -6.58 -6.69
N ASN A 155 10.12 -7.63 -6.55
CA ASN A 155 10.06 -8.52 -5.41
C ASN A 155 10.41 -7.76 -4.12
N ILE A 156 9.60 -7.92 -3.07
CA ILE A 156 9.85 -7.34 -1.74
C ILE A 156 11.13 -7.88 -1.11
N ARG A 157 11.53 -9.11 -1.47
CA ARG A 157 12.72 -9.76 -0.95
C ARG A 157 13.43 -10.55 -2.05
N PRO A 158 14.11 -9.86 -3.00
CA PRO A 158 14.76 -10.49 -4.14
C PRO A 158 15.81 -11.53 -3.71
N VAL A 159 16.54 -11.24 -2.63
CA VAL A 159 17.48 -12.15 -1.95
C VAL A 159 17.16 -12.20 -0.44
N LEU A 160 17.66 -13.20 0.28
CA LEU A 160 17.27 -13.42 1.68
C LEU A 160 17.68 -12.26 2.59
N GLU A 161 18.75 -11.55 2.27
CA GLU A 161 19.36 -10.52 3.11
C GLU A 161 18.84 -9.11 2.81
N GLU A 162 18.10 -8.92 1.72
CA GLU A 162 17.71 -7.60 1.22
C GLU A 162 16.19 -7.43 1.18
N GLU A 163 15.70 -6.34 1.78
CA GLU A 163 14.29 -5.94 1.71
C GLU A 163 14.11 -4.74 0.80
N HIS A 164 13.35 -4.93 -0.27
CA HIS A 164 13.02 -3.93 -1.27
C HIS A 164 11.51 -3.63 -1.26
N THR A 165 11.04 -3.01 -0.18
CA THR A 165 9.59 -2.85 0.10
C THR A 165 8.92 -1.71 -0.68
N GLU A 166 9.68 -0.78 -1.25
CA GLU A 166 9.16 0.43 -1.88
C GLU A 166 8.21 0.16 -3.05
N PRO A 167 8.51 -0.74 -4.00
CA PRO A 167 7.64 -0.99 -5.16
C PRO A 167 6.25 -1.51 -4.74
N ALA A 168 6.21 -2.38 -3.73
CA ALA A 168 4.94 -2.86 -3.18
C ALA A 168 4.20 -1.74 -2.45
N ARG A 169 4.90 -0.92 -1.66
CA ARG A 169 4.30 0.22 -0.95
C ARG A 169 3.65 1.20 -1.92
N MET A 170 4.33 1.52 -3.02
CA MET A 170 3.82 2.40 -4.08
C MET A 170 2.59 1.81 -4.77
N ALA A 171 2.60 0.53 -5.15
CA ALA A 171 1.43 -0.08 -5.78
C ALA A 171 0.21 -0.15 -4.85
N VAL A 172 0.42 -0.41 -3.55
CA VAL A 172 -0.66 -0.35 -2.55
C VAL A 172 -1.23 1.07 -2.44
N HIS A 173 -0.36 2.08 -2.46
CA HIS A 173 -0.75 3.48 -2.47
C HIS A 173 -1.57 3.83 -3.72
N GLU A 174 -1.06 3.57 -4.91
CA GLU A 174 -1.74 3.86 -6.18
C GLU A 174 -3.15 3.27 -6.20
N LEU A 175 -3.28 2.00 -5.83
CA LEU A 175 -4.58 1.32 -5.76
C LEU A 175 -5.50 1.95 -4.70
N PHE A 176 -4.97 2.37 -3.54
CA PHE A 176 -5.77 3.11 -2.56
C PHE A 176 -6.30 4.43 -3.13
N MET A 177 -5.46 5.15 -3.86
CA MET A 177 -5.87 6.43 -4.45
C MET A 177 -6.94 6.25 -5.53
N GLU A 178 -6.74 5.28 -6.42
CA GLU A 178 -7.67 4.97 -7.50
C GLU A 178 -9.04 4.49 -6.99
N HIS A 179 -9.08 3.69 -5.93
CA HIS A 179 -10.28 2.96 -5.54
C HIS A 179 -11.01 3.59 -4.34
N VAL A 180 -10.28 4.23 -3.42
CA VAL A 180 -10.84 4.81 -2.20
C VAL A 180 -10.88 6.33 -2.29
N MET A 181 -9.73 6.95 -2.55
CA MET A 181 -9.64 8.41 -2.46
C MET A 181 -10.33 9.16 -3.59
N SER A 182 -10.34 8.60 -4.80
CA SER A 182 -11.06 9.16 -5.96
C SER A 182 -12.54 9.43 -5.69
N HIS A 183 -13.15 8.75 -4.72
CA HIS A 183 -14.55 8.91 -4.31
C HIS A 183 -14.73 9.79 -3.07
N ALA A 184 -13.64 10.26 -2.44
CA ALA A 184 -13.72 11.09 -1.25
C ALA A 184 -14.18 12.52 -1.61
N PRO A 185 -15.12 13.11 -0.86
CA PRO A 185 -15.56 14.48 -1.08
C PRO A 185 -14.39 15.47 -1.03
N GLY A 186 -14.26 16.33 -2.04
CA GLY A 186 -13.21 17.35 -2.11
C GLY A 186 -11.86 16.87 -2.66
N TYR A 187 -11.68 15.56 -2.89
CA TYR A 187 -10.42 15.01 -3.40
C TYR A 187 -10.11 15.44 -4.85
N PRO A 188 -11.07 15.46 -5.79
CA PRO A 188 -10.84 15.98 -7.14
C PRO A 188 -10.36 17.43 -7.14
N GLU A 189 -10.98 18.31 -6.34
CA GLU A 189 -10.53 19.70 -6.22
C GLU A 189 -9.13 19.82 -5.61
N LEU A 190 -8.81 18.98 -4.62
CA LEU A 190 -7.48 18.96 -3.99
C LEU A 190 -6.39 18.55 -4.99
N MET A 191 -6.68 17.59 -5.89
CA MET A 191 -5.76 17.18 -6.95
C MET A 191 -5.47 18.31 -7.94
N GLU A 192 -6.46 19.15 -8.26
CA GLU A 192 -6.24 20.31 -9.13
C GLU A 192 -5.33 21.36 -8.48
N TRP A 193 -5.28 21.42 -7.15
CA TRP A 193 -4.49 22.42 -6.42
C TRP A 193 -3.05 21.98 -6.16
N ALA A 194 -2.82 20.67 -5.98
CA ALA A 194 -1.53 20.09 -5.66
C ALA A 194 -0.59 20.12 -6.89
N ASP A 195 0.66 20.54 -6.69
CA ASP A 195 1.67 20.52 -7.76
C ASP A 195 2.29 19.13 -7.97
N LEU A 196 2.01 18.20 -7.06
CA LEU A 196 2.46 16.80 -7.08
C LEU A 196 1.30 15.89 -6.71
N ASP A 197 1.44 14.62 -7.05
CA ASP A 197 0.54 13.57 -6.58
C ASP A 197 0.43 13.59 -5.05
N ILE A 198 -0.80 13.47 -4.58
CA ILE A 198 -1.11 13.46 -3.15
C ILE A 198 -0.54 12.17 -2.54
N LEU A 199 0.31 12.32 -1.53
CA LEU A 199 0.89 11.19 -0.80
C LEU A 199 -0.02 10.75 0.36
N PRO A 200 0.04 9.49 0.82
CA PRO A 200 -0.49 9.12 2.12
C PRO A 200 0.27 9.85 3.20
N THR A 201 -0.43 10.25 4.25
CA THR A 201 0.22 10.86 5.43
C THR A 201 1.40 10.00 5.94
N PRO A 202 1.29 8.67 6.10
CA PRO A 202 2.42 7.84 6.52
C PRO A 202 3.66 7.91 5.62
N ALA A 203 3.47 8.00 4.31
CA ALA A 203 4.58 8.10 3.37
C ALA A 203 5.27 9.46 3.48
N GLY A 204 4.50 10.55 3.55
CA GLY A 204 5.05 11.90 3.72
C GLY A 204 5.78 12.07 5.05
N GLU A 205 5.25 11.52 6.14
CA GLU A 205 5.92 11.46 7.44
C GLU A 205 7.23 10.67 7.35
N GLY A 206 7.23 9.50 6.72
CA GLY A 206 8.42 8.70 6.49
C GLY A 206 9.50 9.46 5.71
N MET A 207 9.13 10.16 4.64
CA MET A 207 10.04 11.00 3.87
C MET A 207 10.62 12.14 4.72
N ALA A 208 9.80 12.80 5.54
CA ALA A 208 10.25 13.86 6.43
C ALA A 208 11.24 13.34 7.49
N ILE A 209 10.96 12.19 8.09
CA ILE A 209 11.84 11.55 9.09
C ILE A 209 13.17 11.14 8.45
N GLN A 210 13.15 10.55 7.25
CA GLN A 210 14.36 10.20 6.50
C GLN A 210 15.19 11.44 6.17
N LEU A 211 14.54 12.53 5.77
CA LEU A 211 15.21 13.80 5.49
C LEU A 211 15.91 14.34 6.75
N ILE A 212 15.24 14.34 7.90
CA ILE A 212 15.81 14.77 9.18
C ILE A 212 17.01 13.88 9.54
N ALA A 213 16.87 12.55 9.46
CA ALA A 213 17.96 11.62 9.74
C ALA A 213 19.20 11.88 8.88
N LYS A 214 18.99 12.16 7.59
CA LYS A 214 20.06 12.45 6.63
C LYS A 214 20.74 13.80 6.91
N ILE A 215 19.98 14.85 7.19
CA ILE A 215 20.51 16.19 7.49
C ILE A 215 21.32 16.16 8.80
N GLU A 216 20.79 15.47 9.81
CA GLU A 216 21.39 15.43 11.14
C GLU A 216 22.50 14.38 11.28
N GLY A 217 22.60 13.43 10.35
CA GLY A 217 23.52 12.30 10.43
C GLY A 217 23.27 11.40 11.63
N LYS A 218 21.99 11.25 12.04
CA LYS A 218 21.58 10.55 13.27
C LYS A 218 20.49 9.52 12.98
N ASN A 219 20.40 8.53 13.85
CA ASN A 219 19.23 7.66 13.90
C ASN A 219 18.04 8.45 14.46
N VAL A 220 16.90 8.37 13.79
CA VAL A 220 15.66 9.06 14.16
C VAL A 220 14.55 8.02 14.28
N LEU A 221 13.78 8.11 15.37
CA LEU A 221 12.50 7.41 15.50
C LEU A 221 11.40 8.47 15.38
N GLY A 222 10.56 8.33 14.37
CA GLY A 222 9.29 9.06 14.29
C GLY A 222 8.15 8.14 14.68
N VAL A 223 7.09 8.72 15.23
CA VAL A 223 5.85 8.03 15.60
C VAL A 223 4.69 8.85 15.05
N GLY A 224 4.02 8.33 14.03
CA GLY A 224 2.83 8.94 13.43
C GLY A 224 1.58 8.45 14.16
N LEU A 225 0.77 9.37 14.69
CA LEU A 225 -0.47 9.05 15.40
C LEU A 225 -1.66 9.48 14.54
N GLY A 226 -2.35 8.50 13.95
CA GLY A 226 -3.59 8.69 13.21
C GLY A 226 -4.83 8.25 13.98
N GLY A 227 -6.01 8.63 13.48
CA GLY A 227 -7.29 8.20 14.06
C GLY A 227 -7.63 6.72 13.83
N ALA A 228 -7.01 6.09 12.82
CA ALA A 228 -7.23 4.69 12.46
C ALA A 228 -5.98 3.81 12.58
N THR A 229 -4.79 4.40 12.42
CA THR A 229 -3.50 3.69 12.39
C THR A 229 -2.43 4.46 13.17
N THR A 230 -1.42 3.74 13.66
CA THR A 230 -0.16 4.28 14.19
C THR A 230 0.97 3.67 13.37
N ASN A 231 1.90 4.49 12.91
CA ASN A 231 3.04 4.13 12.05
C ASN A 231 4.38 4.61 12.61
#